data_AF-A0A2A3JB00-F1
#
_entry.id   AF-A0A2A3JB00-F1
#
_cell.length_a   1.000
_cell.length_b   1.000
_cell.length_c   1.000
_cell.angle_alpha   90.00
_cell.angle_beta   90.00
_cell.angle_gamma   90.00
#
_symmetry.space_group_name_H-M   'P 1'
#
loop_
_entity.id
_entity.type
_entity.pdbx_description
1 polymer ?
#
loop_
_entity_poly.entity_id
_entity_poly.type
_entity_poly.pdbx_seq_one_letter_code
_entity_poly.pdbx_strand_id
1 'polypeptide(L)'
;MKESDRRLALAYETVQMLGDEHVGRAAHAFRSALWQLSDYARGLIDVDAAEWEKAYKRYRISRDGFHAAIRHDLGIAGRGYQRNTVGLSSRPPNAGTP
;
A
#
# COMPACT_ATOMS: atom_id res chain seq x y z
N MET A 1 -10.21 3.62 -17.04
CA MET A 1 -9.22 4.07 -16.03
C MET A 1 -9.56 5.50 -15.64
N LYS A 2 -9.81 5.77 -14.35
CA LYS A 2 -10.24 7.12 -13.90
C LYS A 2 -9.05 8.08 -13.92
N GLU A 3 -9.30 9.36 -14.20
CA GLU A 3 -8.26 10.42 -14.25
C GLU A 3 -7.46 10.53 -12.93
N SER A 4 -8.08 10.22 -11.79
CA SER A 4 -7.41 10.12 -10.50
C SER A 4 -6.30 9.06 -10.49
N ASP A 5 -6.56 7.90 -11.08
CA ASP A 5 -5.61 6.78 -11.11
C ASP A 5 -4.42 7.11 -12.00
N ARG A 6 -4.67 7.90 -13.06
CA ARG A 6 -3.67 8.34 -14.03
C ARG A 6 -2.76 9.42 -13.47
N ARG A 7 -3.32 10.42 -12.77
CA ARG A 7 -2.52 11.44 -12.05
C ARG A 7 -1.70 10.83 -10.93
N LEU A 8 -2.26 9.87 -10.20
CA LEU A 8 -1.54 9.16 -9.16
C LEU A 8 -0.37 8.35 -9.75
N ALA A 9 -0.59 7.65 -10.87
CA ALA A 9 0.45 6.91 -11.55
C ALA A 9 1.60 7.80 -12.08
N LEU A 10 1.28 8.96 -12.67
CA LEU A 10 2.26 9.91 -13.21
C LEU A 10 3.07 10.61 -12.11
N ALA A 11 2.43 11.01 -11.02
CA ALA A 11 3.13 11.53 -9.85
C ALA A 11 4.08 10.49 -9.26
N TYR A 12 3.70 9.21 -9.28
CA TYR A 12 4.55 8.10 -8.85
C TYR A 12 5.76 7.87 -9.75
N GLU A 13 5.59 7.81 -11.07
CA GLU A 13 6.70 7.63 -12.01
C GLU A 13 7.71 8.78 -11.94
N THR A 14 7.23 10.01 -11.75
CA THR A 14 8.09 11.20 -11.62
C THR A 14 8.94 11.16 -10.36
N VAL A 15 8.40 10.68 -9.24
CA VAL A 15 9.14 10.47 -7.98
C VAL A 15 10.13 9.32 -8.10
N GLN A 16 9.79 8.27 -8.85
CA GLN A 16 10.63 7.09 -9.06
C GLN A 16 11.86 7.37 -9.93
N MET A 17 11.82 8.38 -10.80
CA MET A 17 12.94 8.78 -11.67
C MET A 17 13.91 9.79 -11.04
N LEU A 18 13.59 10.37 -9.88
CA LEU A 18 14.44 11.34 -9.16
C LEU A 18 15.01 10.81 -7.82
N GLY A 19 14.52 9.68 -7.32
CA GLY A 19 14.82 9.19 -5.97
C GLY A 19 15.75 7.97 -5.93
N ASP A 20 16.39 7.82 -4.78
CA ASP A 20 17.14 6.62 -4.36
C ASP A 20 16.45 5.32 -4.82
N GLU A 21 17.23 4.42 -5.44
CA GLU A 21 16.76 3.13 -5.97
C GLU A 21 16.03 2.28 -4.90
N HIS A 22 16.42 2.40 -3.63
CA HIS A 22 15.72 1.78 -2.50
C HIS A 22 14.32 2.34 -2.30
N VAL A 23 14.14 3.66 -2.43
CA VAL A 23 12.81 4.29 -2.37
C VAL A 23 11.96 3.82 -3.55
N GLY A 24 12.54 3.77 -4.75
CA GLY A 24 11.85 3.28 -5.95
C GLY A 24 11.36 1.85 -5.82
N ARG A 25 12.20 0.93 -5.32
CA ARG A 25 11.80 -0.47 -5.05
C ARG A 25 10.71 -0.56 -3.99
N ALA A 26 10.83 0.19 -2.90
CA ALA A 26 9.85 0.18 -1.82
C ALA A 26 8.49 0.75 -2.28
N ALA A 27 8.51 1.80 -3.12
CA ALA A 27 7.34 2.38 -3.76
C ALA A 27 6.61 1.36 -4.65
N HIS A 28 7.35 0.61 -5.47
CA HIS A 28 6.79 -0.42 -6.34
C HIS A 28 6.13 -1.56 -5.54
N ALA A 29 6.79 -2.03 -4.47
CA ALA A 29 6.25 -3.06 -3.58
C ALA A 29 4.96 -2.60 -2.90
N PHE A 30 4.93 -1.35 -2.42
CA PHE A 30 3.75 -0.75 -1.80
C PHE A 30 2.59 -0.62 -2.79
N ARG A 31 2.85 -0.09 -3.99
CA ARG A 31 1.84 0.05 -5.06
C ARG A 31 1.22 -1.30 -5.43
N SER A 32 2.04 -2.31 -5.64
CA SER A 32 1.57 -3.67 -5.98
C SER A 32 0.64 -4.23 -4.92
N ALA A 33 1.00 -4.08 -3.64
CA ALA A 33 0.18 -4.57 -2.53
C ALA A 33 -1.14 -3.78 -2.37
N LEU A 34 -1.11 -2.46 -2.59
CA LEU A 34 -2.29 -1.61 -2.55
C LEU A 34 -3.28 -1.94 -3.68
N TRP A 35 -2.78 -2.18 -4.88
CA TRP A 35 -3.62 -2.55 -6.02
C TRP A 35 -4.29 -3.91 -5.82
N GLN A 36 -3.51 -4.92 -5.40
CA GLN A 36 -4.06 -6.23 -5.05
C GLN A 36 -5.21 -6.11 -4.03
N LEU A 37 -4.99 -5.35 -2.95
CA LEU A 37 -6.02 -5.13 -1.93
C LEU A 37 -7.24 -4.35 -2.47
N SER A 38 -7.01 -3.40 -3.39
CA SER A 38 -8.09 -2.62 -4.02
C SER A 38 -8.95 -3.47 -4.94
N ASP A 39 -8.34 -4.39 -5.70
CA ASP A 39 -9.07 -5.30 -6.58
C ASP A 39 -9.93 -6.27 -5.78
N TYR A 40 -9.41 -6.76 -4.65
CA TYR A 40 -10.16 -7.57 -3.70
C TYR A 40 -11.33 -6.78 -3.10
N ALA A 41 -11.07 -5.52 -2.70
CA ALA A 41 -12.08 -4.68 -2.06
C ALA A 41 -13.23 -4.28 -3.01
N ARG A 42 -12.93 -4.24 -4.31
CA ARG A 42 -13.91 -3.95 -5.38
C ARG A 42 -14.67 -5.19 -5.84
N GLY A 43 -14.32 -6.39 -5.34
CA GLY A 43 -14.88 -7.65 -5.82
C GLY A 43 -14.49 -7.95 -7.28
N LEU A 44 -13.40 -7.38 -7.77
CA LEU A 44 -12.87 -7.72 -9.10
C LEU A 44 -12.20 -9.10 -9.11
N ILE A 45 -11.73 -9.52 -7.93
CA ILE A 45 -11.19 -10.84 -7.66
C ILE A 45 -11.86 -11.32 -6.38
N ASP A 46 -12.55 -12.45 -6.45
CA ASP A 46 -13.10 -13.10 -5.27
C ASP A 46 -11.98 -13.71 -4.43
N VAL A 47 -11.99 -13.42 -3.14
CA VAL A 47 -11.00 -13.91 -2.19
C VAL A 47 -11.69 -14.31 -0.90
N ASP A 48 -11.15 -15.32 -0.24
CA ASP A 48 -11.61 -15.68 1.09
C ASP A 48 -11.03 -14.74 2.17
N ALA A 49 -11.44 -14.96 3.42
CA ALA A 49 -10.97 -14.16 4.55
C ALA A 49 -9.47 -14.33 4.83
N ALA A 50 -8.87 -15.48 4.54
CA ALA A 50 -7.46 -15.76 4.77
C ALA A 50 -6.57 -15.07 3.72
N GLU A 51 -6.95 -15.12 2.44
CA GLU A 51 -6.31 -14.37 1.37
C GLU A 51 -6.39 -12.87 1.60
N TRP A 52 -7.53 -12.38 2.08
CA TRP A 52 -7.71 -10.98 2.44
C TRP A 52 -6.75 -10.55 3.56
N GLU A 53 -6.71 -11.29 4.68
CA GLU A 53 -5.81 -10.99 5.80
C GLU A 53 -4.35 -10.98 5.35
N LYS A 54 -3.95 -11.94 4.49
CA LYS A 54 -2.61 -12.00 3.92
C LYS A 54 -2.30 -10.78 3.05
N ALA A 55 -3.21 -10.37 2.18
CA ALA A 55 -3.05 -9.19 1.35
C ALA A 55 -2.98 -7.91 2.19
N TYR A 56 -3.82 -7.80 3.21
CA TYR A 56 -3.83 -6.66 4.13
C TYR A 56 -2.53 -6.57 4.93
N LYS A 57 -2.00 -7.69 5.44
CA LYS A 57 -0.69 -7.74 6.10
C LYS A 57 0.44 -7.32 5.15
N ARG A 58 0.40 -7.77 3.89
CA ARG A 58 1.39 -7.39 2.86
C ARG A 58 1.34 -5.90 2.54
N TYR A 59 0.14 -5.33 2.42
CA TYR A 59 -0.07 -3.89 2.26
C TYR A 59 0.56 -3.11 3.42
N ARG A 60 0.33 -3.54 4.67
CA ARG A 60 0.92 -2.87 5.84
C ARG A 60 2.45 -2.90 5.83
N ILE A 61 3.04 -4.07 5.62
CA ILE A 61 4.50 -4.24 5.63
C ILE A 61 5.14 -3.39 4.52
N SER A 62 4.60 -3.44 3.31
CA SER A 62 5.13 -2.67 2.18
C SER A 62 4.97 -1.16 2.34
N ARG A 63 3.84 -0.70 2.92
CA ARG A 63 3.64 0.70 3.29
C ARG A 63 4.66 1.18 4.31
N ASP A 64 4.86 0.41 5.37
CA ASP A 64 5.79 0.77 6.44
C ASP A 64 7.23 0.77 5.90
N GLY A 65 7.59 -0.16 5.01
CA GLY A 65 8.87 -0.20 4.31
C GLY A 65 9.09 1.01 3.37
N PHE A 66 8.06 1.44 2.63
CA PHE A 66 8.12 2.64 1.80
C PHE A 66 8.35 3.91 2.63
N HIS A 67 7.62 4.07 3.74
CA HIS A 67 7.86 5.20 4.64
C HIS A 67 9.25 5.18 5.28
N ALA A 68 9.77 4.01 5.62
CA ALA A 68 11.13 3.89 6.12
C ALA A 68 12.17 4.32 5.07
N ALA A 69 12.00 3.90 3.81
CA ALA A 69 12.89 4.28 2.72
C ALA A 69 12.87 5.79 2.46
N ILE A 70 11.68 6.42 2.41
CA ILE A 70 11.57 7.89 2.25
C ILE A 70 12.24 8.62 3.40
N ARG A 71 12.03 8.17 4.65
CA ARG A 71 12.65 8.81 5.81
C ARG A 71 14.17 8.71 5.76
N HIS A 72 14.69 7.57 5.32
CA HIS A 72 16.13 7.38 5.12
C HIS A 72 16.68 8.34 4.06
N ASP A 73 16.06 8.37 2.88
CA ASP A 73 16.45 9.24 1.76
C ASP A 73 16.42 10.74 2.15
N LEU A 74 15.43 11.16 2.94
CA LEU A 74 15.31 12.53 3.44
C LEU A 74 16.18 12.82 4.69
N GLY A 75 16.97 11.86 5.19
CA GLY A 75 17.81 12.03 6.39
C GLY A 75 17.03 12.20 7.70
N ILE A 76 15.77 11.79 7.76
CA ILE A 76 14.89 11.98 8.93
C ILE A 76 15.08 10.82 9.93
N ALA A 77 15.78 11.09 11.03
CA ALA A 77 15.98 10.13 12.12
C ALA A 77 14.71 9.86 12.96
N GLY A 78 14.67 8.70 13.64
CA GLY A 78 13.61 8.29 14.57
C GLY A 78 12.50 7.44 13.95
N ARG A 79 11.69 6.76 14.79
CA ARG A 79 10.51 6.02 14.34
C ARG A 79 9.48 7.04 13.86
N GLY A 80 9.24 7.09 12.55
CA GLY A 80 8.18 7.93 11.99
C GLY A 80 6.84 7.62 12.61
N TYR A 81 5.89 8.55 12.47
CA TYR A 81 4.56 8.47 13.07
C TYR A 81 3.93 7.09 12.77
N GLN A 82 3.91 6.20 13.75
CA GLN A 82 3.20 4.93 13.63
C GLN A 82 1.72 5.25 13.73
N ARG A 83 1.02 5.25 12.59
CA ARG A 83 -0.44 5.38 12.59
C ARG A 83 -1.00 4.26 13.46
N ASN A 84 -1.63 4.62 14.57
CA ASN A 84 -2.25 3.68 15.49
C ASN A 84 -3.42 3.00 14.76
N THR A 85 -3.15 1.83 14.20
CA THR A 85 -4.06 1.09 13.31
C THR A 85 -5.04 0.19 14.06
N VAL A 86 -5.14 0.31 15.38
CA VAL A 86 -5.93 -0.59 16.25
C VAL A 86 -7.42 -0.66 15.84
N GLY A 87 -7.93 0.29 15.04
CA GLY A 87 -9.30 0.29 14.51
C GLY A 87 -9.47 0.05 13.00
N LEU A 88 -8.39 -0.11 12.21
CA LEU A 88 -8.54 -0.41 10.78
C LEU A 88 -8.75 -1.92 10.61
N SER A 89 -10.00 -2.32 10.81
CA SER A 89 -10.48 -3.70 10.68
C SER A 89 -9.97 -4.33 9.38
N SER A 90 -9.33 -5.49 9.49
CA SER A 90 -9.01 -6.37 8.36
C SER A 90 -10.24 -7.15 7.87
N ARG A 91 -11.46 -6.68 8.16
CA ARG A 91 -12.66 -7.36 7.71
C ARG A 91 -12.82 -7.16 6.20
N PRO A 92 -12.92 -8.24 5.40
CA PRO A 92 -13.21 -8.12 3.98
C PRO A 92 -14.59 -7.50 3.78
N PRO A 93 -14.79 -6.67 2.74
CA PRO A 93 -16.04 -5.96 2.52
C PRO A 93 -17.25 -6.90 2.32
N ASN A 94 -17.02 -8.17 1.98
CA ASN A 94 -18.07 -9.15 1.69
C ASN A 94 -18.40 -10.09 2.88
N ALA A 95 -17.90 -9.82 4.10
CA ALA A 95 -18.14 -10.66 5.29
C ALA A 95 -19.49 -10.38 6.01
N GLY A 96 -20.57 -10.22 5.25
CA GLY A 96 -21.98 -10.25 5.68
C GLY A 96 -22.81 -10.50 4.42
N THR A 97 -23.58 -11.58 4.28
CA THR A 97 -24.65 -12.09 5.16
C THR A 97 -24.97 -13.54 4.75
N PRO A 98 -25.27 -14.51 5.64
CA PRO A 98 -26.18 -15.62 5.32
C PRO A 98 -27.64 -15.17 5.39
#